data_AF-F4LTA9-F1
#
_entry.id   AF-F4LTA9-F1
#
_cell.length_a   1.000
_cell.length_b   1.000
_cell.length_c   1.000
_cell.angle_alpha   90.00
_cell.angle_beta   90.00
_cell.angle_gamma   90.00
#
_symmetry.space_group_name_H-M   'P 1'
#
loop_
_entity.id
_entity.type
_entity.pdbx_description
1 polymer ?
#
loop_
_entity_poly.entity_id
_entity_poly.type
_entity_poly.pdbx_seq_one_letter_code
_entity_poly.pdbx_strand_id
1 'polypeptide(L)'
;MYFIKYDAETESLLVHAMPFHKKYGFGKTKEELEQEGFFVESIPEPQQIEGKAPILRCNPTTKELWYEYEDIPPTPEELQQEQLGILGQQLFQTQTELLETKRENELLGQQLFNLQTILVEEGVM
;
A
#
# COMPACT_ATOMS: atom_id res chain seq x y z
N MET A 1 30.86 5.99 -14.06
CA MET A 1 30.34 7.03 -14.97
C MET A 1 29.07 6.52 -15.60
N TYR A 2 27.96 7.18 -15.31
CA TYR A 2 26.64 6.88 -15.84
C TYR A 2 26.22 7.99 -16.81
N PHE A 3 25.51 7.61 -17.86
CA PHE A 3 24.78 8.56 -18.71
C PHE A 3 23.34 8.63 -18.24
N ILE A 4 22.83 9.85 -18.10
CA ILE A 4 21.45 10.12 -17.69
C ILE A 4 20.79 11.00 -18.74
N LYS A 5 19.66 10.52 -19.25
CA LYS A 5 18.78 11.26 -20.15
C LYS A 5 17.42 11.41 -19.49
N TYR A 6 16.96 12.65 -19.39
CA TYR A 6 15.63 12.99 -18.89
C TYR A 6 14.66 13.11 -20.06
N ASP A 7 13.55 12.41 -19.94
CA ASP A 7 12.42 12.53 -20.85
C ASP A 7 11.31 13.36 -20.17
N ALA A 8 11.05 14.54 -20.70
CA ALA A 8 10.05 15.45 -20.15
C ALA A 8 8.61 15.03 -20.45
N GLU A 9 8.37 14.19 -21.47
CA GLU A 9 7.01 13.72 -21.80
C GLU A 9 6.54 12.64 -20.83
N THR A 10 7.46 11.76 -20.42
CA THR A 10 7.18 10.64 -19.52
C THR A 10 7.67 10.89 -18.09
N GLU A 11 8.29 12.04 -17.84
CA GLU A 11 8.99 12.40 -16.60
C GLU A 11 9.98 11.32 -16.11
N SER A 12 10.55 10.55 -17.05
CA SER A 12 11.36 9.38 -16.77
C SER A 12 12.85 9.63 -16.99
N LEU A 13 13.68 8.82 -16.31
CA LEU A 13 15.13 8.85 -16.47
C LEU A 13 15.62 7.56 -17.11
N LEU A 14 16.35 7.70 -18.22
CA LEU A 14 17.16 6.63 -18.77
C LEU A 14 18.55 6.71 -18.14
N VAL A 15 18.93 5.65 -17.43
CA VAL A 15 20.25 5.51 -16.81
C VAL A 15 21.04 4.41 -17.52
N HIS A 16 22.24 4.74 -18.01
CA HIS A 16 23.12 3.77 -18.66
C HIS A 16 24.50 3.73 -18.01
N ALA A 17 24.88 2.57 -17.47
CA ALA A 17 26.11 2.40 -16.68
C ALA A 17 27.42 2.35 -17.49
N MET A 18 27.35 2.04 -18.78
CA MET A 18 28.54 1.95 -19.65
C MET A 18 28.31 2.57 -21.03
N PRO A 19 28.11 3.90 -21.12
CA PRO A 19 27.68 4.57 -22.35
C PRO A 19 28.64 4.40 -23.54
N PHE A 20 29.93 4.19 -23.29
CA PHE A 20 30.96 4.04 -24.33
C PHE A 20 31.46 2.61 -24.54
N HIS A 21 30.81 1.60 -23.95
CA HIS A 21 31.24 0.21 -24.08
C HIS A 21 31.11 -0.29 -25.53
N LYS A 22 32.12 -1.00 -26.05
CA LYS A 22 32.17 -1.43 -27.46
C LYS A 22 30.96 -2.26 -27.92
N LYS A 23 30.38 -3.07 -27.02
CA LYS A 23 29.23 -3.97 -27.31
C LYS A 23 27.89 -3.47 -26.77
N TYR A 24 27.93 -2.72 -25.66
CA TYR A 24 26.74 -2.39 -24.86
C TYR A 24 26.54 -0.88 -24.71
N GLY A 25 27.43 -0.06 -25.25
CA GLY A 25 27.30 1.39 -25.26
C GLY A 25 26.51 1.87 -26.48
N PHE A 26 26.33 3.18 -26.57
CA PHE A 26 25.52 3.81 -27.62
C PHE A 26 26.20 3.85 -28.99
N GLY A 27 27.51 3.58 -29.06
CA GLY A 27 28.29 3.75 -30.30
C GLY A 27 28.42 5.21 -30.76
N LYS A 28 28.02 6.16 -29.92
CA LYS A 28 28.07 7.61 -30.13
C LYS A 28 29.31 8.22 -29.47
N THR A 29 29.70 9.41 -29.92
CA THR A 29 30.75 10.19 -29.23
C THR A 29 30.21 10.84 -27.96
N LYS A 30 31.11 11.38 -27.14
CA LYS A 30 30.74 12.08 -25.91
C LYS A 30 29.92 13.32 -26.22
N GLU A 31 30.34 14.09 -27.21
CA GLU A 31 29.73 15.36 -27.62
C GLU A 31 28.29 15.15 -28.11
N GLU A 32 28.02 14.05 -28.82
CA GLU A 32 26.67 13.69 -29.26
C GLU A 32 25.75 13.36 -28.09
N LEU A 33 26.25 12.62 -27.10
CA LEU A 33 25.47 12.27 -25.91
C LEU A 33 25.24 13.47 -24.98
N GLU A 34 26.17 14.42 -24.90
CA GLU A 34 26.00 15.65 -24.11
C GLU A 34 24.91 16.58 -24.68
N GLN A 35 24.50 16.42 -25.94
CA GLN A 35 23.33 17.12 -26.49
C GLN A 35 22.00 16.51 -26.00
N GLU A 36 22.01 15.22 -25.64
CA GLU A 36 20.80 14.48 -25.27
C GLU A 36 20.65 14.32 -23.74
N GLY A 37 21.71 14.53 -22.97
CA GLY A 37 21.71 14.29 -21.53
C GLY A 37 23.02 14.71 -20.87
N PHE A 38 23.29 14.17 -19.69
CA PHE A 38 24.50 14.48 -18.93
C PHE A 38 25.12 13.24 -18.30
N PHE A 39 26.39 13.38 -17.90
CA PHE A 39 27.14 12.32 -17.26
C PHE A 39 27.35 12.61 -15.78
N VAL A 40 27.25 11.55 -14.97
CA VAL A 40 27.55 11.57 -13.53
C VAL A 40 28.55 10.49 -13.18
N GLU A 41 29.34 10.70 -12.14
CA GLU A 41 30.31 9.70 -11.69
C GLU A 41 29.63 8.53 -10.97
N SER A 42 28.67 8.87 -10.10
CA SER A 42 27.90 7.96 -9.27
C SER A 42 26.43 8.38 -9.22
N ILE A 43 25.57 7.45 -8.84
CA ILE A 43 24.16 7.66 -8.53
C ILE A 43 24.01 7.33 -7.05
N PRO A 44 23.27 8.12 -6.26
CA PRO A 44 23.02 7.78 -4.86
C PRO A 44 22.41 6.39 -4.73
N GLU A 45 22.64 5.71 -3.62
CA GLU A 45 21.93 4.46 -3.32
C GLU A 45 20.57 4.79 -2.69
N PRO A 46 19.47 4.16 -3.15
CA PRO A 46 18.15 4.39 -2.57
C PRO A 46 18.07 3.80 -1.16
N GLN A 47 17.35 4.47 -0.27
CA GLN A 47 16.99 3.89 1.02
C GLN A 47 15.86 2.88 0.81
N GLN A 48 15.97 1.72 1.46
CA GLN A 48 14.87 0.76 1.46
C GLN A 48 13.86 1.17 2.55
N ILE A 49 12.70 1.66 2.11
CA ILE A 49 11.59 2.07 2.97
C ILE A 49 10.42 1.12 2.69
N GLU A 50 9.89 0.49 3.73
CA GLU A 50 8.78 -0.45 3.62
C GLU A 50 7.53 0.24 3.02
N GLY A 51 6.90 -0.40 2.05
CA GLY A 51 5.73 0.14 1.35
C GLY A 51 6.01 1.30 0.39
N LYS A 52 7.28 1.69 0.18
CA LYS A 52 7.66 2.80 -0.71
C LYS A 52 8.61 2.36 -1.82
N ALA A 53 8.35 2.82 -3.04
CA ALA A 53 9.23 2.63 -4.19
C ALA A 53 10.14 3.86 -4.36
N PRO A 54 11.47 3.67 -4.49
CA PRO A 54 12.39 4.76 -4.78
C PRO A 54 12.34 5.13 -6.28
N ILE A 55 11.91 6.36 -6.56
CA ILE A 55 11.87 6.94 -7.91
C ILE A 55 13.03 7.93 -8.05
N LEU A 56 13.98 7.60 -8.93
CA LEU A 56 15.11 8.49 -9.19
C LEU A 56 14.62 9.72 -9.95
N ARG A 57 14.94 10.91 -9.43
CA ARG A 57 14.69 12.20 -10.05
C ARG A 57 16.01 12.94 -10.28
N CYS A 58 15.98 13.90 -11.20
CA CYS A 58 17.14 14.72 -11.49
C CYS A 58 16.75 16.19 -11.68
N ASN A 59 17.69 17.07 -11.38
CA ASN A 59 17.60 18.47 -11.77
C ASN A 59 18.41 18.64 -13.06
N PRO A 60 17.78 18.92 -14.20
CA PRO A 60 18.47 19.01 -15.49
C PRO A 60 19.46 20.19 -15.56
N THR A 61 19.29 21.20 -14.72
CA THR A 61 20.15 22.39 -14.66
C THR A 61 21.38 22.16 -13.78
N THR A 62 21.18 21.63 -12.56
CA THR A 62 22.28 21.41 -11.59
C THR A 62 22.94 20.04 -11.73
N LYS A 63 22.31 19.11 -12.46
CA LYS A 63 22.71 17.70 -12.62
C LYS A 63 22.68 16.91 -11.30
N GLU A 64 21.95 17.41 -10.30
CA GLU A 64 21.76 16.73 -9.02
C GLU A 64 20.73 15.61 -9.16
N LEU A 65 20.95 14.53 -8.42
CA LEU A 65 20.10 13.34 -8.39
C LEU A 65 19.58 13.12 -6.97
N TRP A 66 18.29 12.81 -6.84
CA TRP A 66 17.68 12.43 -5.56
C TRP A 66 16.62 11.34 -5.79
N TYR A 67 16.23 10.68 -4.70
CA TYR A 67 15.10 9.76 -4.71
C TYR A 67 13.88 10.40 -4.08
N GLU A 68 12.76 10.30 -4.79
CA GLU A 68 11.43 10.45 -4.22
C GLU A 68 10.87 9.07 -3.87
N TYR A 69 10.03 9.00 -2.85
CA TYR A 69 9.51 7.75 -2.32
C TYR A 69 7.99 7.73 -2.46
N GLU A 70 7.51 7.01 -3.46
CA GLU A 70 6.09 6.88 -3.77
C GLU A 70 5.52 5.62 -3.13
N ASP A 71 4.23 5.65 -2.76
CA ASP A 71 3.56 4.49 -2.17
C ASP A 71 3.42 3.36 -3.19
N ILE A 72 3.82 2.16 -2.77
CA ILE A 72 3.62 0.96 -3.56
C ILE A 72 2.15 0.59 -3.44
N PRO A 73 1.39 0.51 -4.55
CA PRO A 73 0.02 0.06 -4.48
C PRO A 73 0.00 -1.39 -3.97
N PRO A 74 -0.92 -1.73 -3.06
CA PRO A 74 -1.01 -3.09 -2.52
C PRO A 74 -1.29 -4.08 -3.64
N THR A 75 -0.71 -5.26 -3.52
CA THR A 75 -0.96 -6.37 -4.42
C THR A 75 -2.40 -6.88 -4.27
N PRO A 76 -2.96 -7.53 -5.32
CA PRO A 76 -4.27 -8.17 -5.22
C PRO A 76 -4.35 -9.19 -4.07
N GLU A 77 -3.25 -9.89 -3.75
CA GLU A 77 -3.21 -10.80 -2.61
C GLU A 77 -3.30 -10.06 -1.26
N GLU A 78 -2.55 -8.97 -1.08
CA GLU A 78 -2.60 -8.17 0.15
C GLU A 78 -3.99 -7.57 0.39
N LEU A 79 -4.62 -7.04 -0.67
CA LEU A 79 -6.00 -6.54 -0.60
C LEU A 79 -6.99 -7.64 -0.20
N GLN A 80 -6.84 -8.85 -0.74
CA GLN A 80 -7.70 -9.99 -0.37
C GLN A 80 -7.50 -10.39 1.09
N GLN A 81 -6.27 -10.40 1.57
CA GLN A 81 -5.97 -10.71 2.98
C GLN A 81 -6.57 -9.66 3.93
N GLU A 82 -6.45 -8.38 3.59
CA GLU A 82 -7.08 -7.29 4.34
C GLU A 82 -8.61 -7.47 4.41
N GLN A 83 -9.24 -7.74 3.26
CA GLN A 83 -10.68 -7.99 3.19
C GLN A 83 -11.12 -9.20 4.02
N LEU A 84 -10.36 -10.30 4.00
CA LEU A 84 -10.62 -11.47 4.84
C LEU A 84 -10.51 -11.14 6.33
N GLY A 85 -9.54 -10.32 6.71
CA GLY A 85 -9.39 -9.83 8.08
C GLY A 85 -10.60 -9.01 8.54
N ILE A 86 -11.02 -8.04 7.73
CA ILE A 86 -12.20 -7.20 8.01
C ILE A 86 -13.46 -8.06 8.12
N LEU A 87 -13.67 -8.98 7.16
CA LEU A 87 -14.84 -9.86 7.17
C LEU A 87 -14.85 -10.77 8.40
N GLY A 88 -13.69 -11.31 8.79
CA GLY A 88 -13.56 -12.12 9.99
C GLY A 88 -13.92 -11.34 11.27
N GLN A 89 -13.48 -10.08 11.37
CA GLN A 89 -13.82 -9.21 12.50
C GLN A 89 -15.32 -8.91 12.55
N GLN A 90 -15.94 -8.60 11.41
CA GLN A 90 -17.38 -8.37 11.31
C GLN A 90 -18.18 -9.61 11.72
N LEU A 91 -17.80 -10.79 11.22
CA LEU A 91 -18.45 -12.05 11.58
C LEU A 91 -18.39 -12.31 13.09
N PHE A 92 -17.23 -12.06 13.71
CA PHE A 92 -17.08 -12.21 15.16
C PHE A 92 -17.97 -11.25 15.95
N GLN A 93 -18.03 -9.98 15.55
CA GLN A 93 -18.89 -8.97 16.18
C GLN A 93 -20.36 -9.34 16.07
N THR A 94 -20.83 -9.63 14.86
CA THR A 94 -22.22 -10.04 14.62
C THR A 94 -22.60 -11.30 15.40
N GLN A 95 -21.69 -12.27 15.50
CA GLN A 95 -21.95 -13.49 16.27
C GLN A 95 -22.04 -13.22 17.78
N THR A 96 -21.24 -12.28 18.28
CA THR A 96 -21.30 -11.83 19.69
C THR A 96 -22.63 -11.15 19.99
N GLU A 97 -23.03 -10.17 19.17
CA GLU A 97 -24.32 -9.47 19.31
C GLU A 97 -25.51 -10.43 19.24
N LEU A 98 -25.45 -11.43 18.35
CA LEU A 98 -26.49 -12.46 18.25
C LEU A 98 -26.60 -13.30 19.52
N LEU A 99 -25.47 -13.65 20.14
CA LEU A 99 -25.46 -14.41 21.40
C LEU A 99 -26.03 -13.59 22.55
N GLU A 100 -25.70 -12.31 22.63
CA GLU A 100 -26.25 -11.39 23.63
C GLU A 100 -27.76 -11.24 23.46
N THR A 101 -28.22 -10.99 22.24
CA THR A 101 -29.65 -10.87 21.92
C THR A 101 -30.40 -12.16 22.26
N LYS A 102 -29.82 -13.33 21.99
CA LYS A 102 -30.42 -14.63 22.37
C LYS A 102 -30.54 -14.76 23.90
N ARG A 103 -29.48 -14.41 24.62
CA ARG A 103 -29.49 -14.43 26.10
C ARG A 103 -30.53 -13.49 26.67
N GLU A 104 -30.65 -12.28 26.12
CA GLU A 104 -31.67 -11.31 26.54
C GLU A 104 -33.08 -11.85 26.32
N ASN A 105 -33.35 -12.45 25.16
CA ASN A 105 -34.65 -13.07 24.87
C ASN A 105 -34.98 -14.22 25.84
N GLU A 106 -33.99 -15.06 26.18
CA GLU A 106 -34.18 -16.12 27.18
C GLU A 106 -34.51 -15.54 28.56
N LEU A 107 -33.82 -14.48 28.98
CA LEU A 107 -34.09 -13.82 30.26
C LEU A 107 -35.49 -13.18 30.29
N LEU A 108 -35.88 -12.50 29.22
CA LEU A 108 -37.23 -11.93 29.09
C LEU A 108 -38.29 -13.03 29.16
N GLY A 109 -38.06 -14.17 28.50
CA GLY A 109 -38.94 -15.35 28.59
C GLY A 109 -39.09 -15.86 30.03
N GLN A 110 -37.99 -15.96 30.78
CA GLN A 110 -38.02 -16.35 32.19
C GLN A 110 -38.76 -15.34 33.07
N GLN A 111 -38.53 -14.04 32.85
CA GLN A 111 -39.23 -12.99 33.59
C GLN A 111 -40.73 -13.02 33.35
N LEU A 112 -41.17 -13.21 32.09
CA LEU A 112 -42.58 -13.35 31.75
C LEU A 112 -43.21 -14.57 32.43
N PHE A 113 -42.54 -15.71 32.44
CA PHE A 113 -43.02 -16.91 33.12
C PHE A 113 -43.19 -16.70 34.64
N ASN A 114 -42.19 -16.06 35.29
CA ASN A 114 -42.26 -15.77 36.72
C ASN A 114 -43.43 -14.83 37.05
N LEU A 115 -43.64 -13.77 36.26
CA LEU A 115 -44.77 -12.85 36.44
C LEU A 115 -46.12 -13.56 36.26
N GLN A 116 -46.24 -14.44 35.26
CA GLN A 116 -47.46 -15.25 35.07
C GLN A 116 -47.74 -16.14 36.28
N THR A 117 -46.70 -16.75 36.85
CA THR A 117 -46.82 -17.60 38.05
C THR A 117 -47.35 -16.80 39.23
N ILE A 118 -46.78 -15.61 39.49
CA ILE A 118 -47.21 -14.71 40.57
C ILE A 118 -48.68 -14.31 40.41
N LEU A 119 -49.09 -13.90 39.20
CA LEU A 119 -50.48 -13.46 38.95
C LEU A 119 -51.49 -14.59 39.17
N VAL A 120 -51.12 -15.83 38.84
CA VAL A 120 -51.93 -17.04 39.08
C VAL A 120 -52.01 -17.35 40.58
N GLU A 121 -50.90 -17.26 41.31
CA GLU A 121 -50.85 -17.49 42.77
C GLU A 121 -51.62 -16.43 43.57
N GLU A 122 -51.61 -15.17 43.12
CA GLU A 122 -52.35 -14.06 43.72
C GLU A 122 -53.84 -14.04 43.34
N GLY A 123 -54.29 -14.94 42.46
CA GLY A 123 -55.70 -15.05 42.03
C GLY A 123 -56.20 -13.85 41.21
N VAL A 124 -55.30 -13.12 40.57
CA VAL A 124 -55.59 -11.92 39.76
C VAL A 124 -55.88 -12.28 38.29
N MET A 125 -55.65 -13.56 37.91
CA MET A 125 -55.88 -14.12 36.57
C MET A 125 -56.85 -15.31 36.60
#